data_AF-A0A4V2WP08-F1
#
_entry.id   AF-A0A4V2WP08-F1
#
_cell.length_a   1.000
_cell.length_b   1.000
_cell.length_c   1.000
_cell.angle_alpha   90.00
_cell.angle_beta   90.00
_cell.angle_gamma   90.00
#
_symmetry.space_group_name_H-M   'P 1'
#
loop_
_entity.id
_entity.type
_entity.pdbx_description
1 polymer ?
#
loop_
_entity_poly.entity_id
_entity_poly.type
_entity_poly.pdbx_seq_one_letter_code
_entity_poly.pdbx_strand_id
1 'polypeptide(L)'
;MLSYRDAEQAEEFFLAAWRAYESIDEVIARGLMIAGIVAYGRPFSGNEDHPTATPTPPFSRRALTGQELAAHDRLLELRNKAVAHSDMEYNQVESAAFADNGFVFSAAQYDPLREANRLPEFALVARLAKDQFAHGAFRESRNVAARFRPAG
;
A
#
# COMPACT_ATOMS: atom_id res chain seq x y z
N MET A 1 -8.45 1.04 12.50
CA MET A 1 -7.52 -0.09 12.74
C MET A 1 -7.57 -0.97 11.50
N LEU A 2 -6.43 -1.27 10.84
CA LEU A 2 -6.41 -2.23 9.73
C LEU A 2 -6.87 -3.59 10.25
N SER A 3 -7.90 -4.19 9.64
CA SER A 3 -8.47 -5.47 10.04
C SER A 3 -7.89 -6.62 9.20
N TYR A 4 -8.09 -7.85 9.67
CA TYR A 4 -7.80 -9.06 8.89
C TYR A 4 -8.40 -8.98 7.48
N ARG A 5 -9.65 -8.50 7.36
CA ARG A 5 -10.35 -8.37 6.07
C ARG A 5 -9.71 -7.34 5.15
N ASP A 6 -9.18 -6.25 5.70
CA ASP A 6 -8.51 -5.23 4.89
C ASP A 6 -7.17 -5.76 4.34
N ALA A 7 -6.43 -6.51 5.15
CA ALA A 7 -5.18 -7.15 4.71
C ALA A 7 -5.45 -8.29 3.69
N GLU A 8 -6.53 -9.04 3.87
CA GLU A 8 -7.01 -10.04 2.91
C GLU A 8 -7.40 -9.41 1.57
N GLN A 9 -8.20 -8.34 1.60
CA GLN A 9 -8.56 -7.59 0.38
C GLN A 9 -7.34 -6.99 -0.31
N ALA A 10 -6.41 -6.42 0.45
CA ALA A 10 -5.18 -5.88 -0.11
C ALA A 10 -4.36 -6.96 -0.85
N GLU A 11 -4.21 -8.14 -0.24
CA GLU A 11 -3.55 -9.28 -0.87
C GLU A 11 -4.25 -9.68 -2.17
N GLU A 12 -5.57 -9.84 -2.15
CA GLU A 12 -6.37 -10.20 -3.33
C GLU A 12 -6.19 -9.20 -4.47
N PHE A 13 -6.23 -7.90 -4.16
CA PHE A 13 -6.04 -6.84 -5.15
C PHE A 13 -4.64 -6.87 -5.74
N PHE A 14 -3.58 -7.05 -4.94
CA PHE A 14 -2.22 -7.12 -5.48
C PHE A 14 -1.99 -8.36 -6.35
N LEU A 15 -2.55 -9.51 -5.97
CA LEU A 15 -2.48 -10.72 -6.79
C LEU A 15 -3.26 -10.56 -8.10
N ALA A 16 -4.44 -9.94 -8.06
CA ALA A 16 -5.22 -9.65 -9.25
C ALA A 16 -4.52 -8.63 -10.15
N ALA A 17 -3.89 -7.59 -9.57
CA ALA A 17 -3.10 -6.61 -10.30
C ALA A 17 -1.90 -7.26 -11.00
N TRP A 18 -1.21 -8.18 -10.33
CA TRP A 18 -0.10 -8.93 -10.93
C TRP A 18 -0.54 -9.72 -12.17
N ARG A 19 -1.66 -10.44 -12.07
CA ARG A 19 -2.22 -11.20 -13.20
C ARG A 19 -2.63 -10.30 -14.37
N ALA A 20 -3.27 -9.17 -14.07
CA ALA A 20 -3.65 -8.19 -15.09
C ALA A 20 -2.43 -7.56 -15.78
N TYR A 21 -1.36 -7.32 -15.02
CA TYR A 21 -0.09 -6.82 -15.55
C TYR A 21 0.57 -7.86 -16.47
N GLU A 22 0.61 -9.14 -16.06
CA GLU A 22 1.12 -10.24 -16.91
C GLU A 22 0.30 -10.43 -18.19
N SER A 23 -1.00 -10.10 -18.17
CA SER A 23 -1.87 -10.14 -19.36
C SER A 23 -1.84 -8.85 -20.19
N ILE A 24 -0.95 -7.90 -19.90
CA ILE A 24 -0.78 -6.62 -20.63
C ILE A 24 -2.03 -5.70 -20.49
N ASP A 25 -2.87 -5.92 -19.48
CA ASP A 25 -3.97 -5.00 -19.14
C ASP A 25 -3.52 -4.00 -18.09
N GLU A 26 -2.74 -3.00 -18.52
CA GLU A 26 -2.18 -1.98 -17.63
C GLU A 26 -3.25 -1.14 -16.93
N VAL A 27 -4.41 -0.95 -17.55
CA VAL A 27 -5.50 -0.14 -16.98
C VAL A 27 -6.11 -0.86 -15.79
N ILE A 28 -6.44 -2.15 -15.96
CA ILE A 28 -6.97 -2.98 -14.86
C ILE A 28 -5.90 -3.16 -13.79
N ALA A 29 -4.65 -3.45 -14.18
CA ALA A 29 -3.55 -3.60 -13.23
C ALA A 29 -3.37 -2.34 -12.37
N ARG A 30 -3.46 -1.15 -12.97
CA ARG A 30 -3.33 0.14 -12.25
C ARG A 30 -4.46 0.33 -11.26
N GLY A 31 -5.70 0.09 -11.68
CA GLY A 31 -6.87 0.20 -10.81
C GLY A 31 -6.80 -0.74 -9.61
N LEU A 32 -6.41 -2.00 -9.85
CA LEU A 32 -6.26 -3.01 -8.80
C LEU A 32 -5.09 -2.69 -7.86
N MET A 33 -3.97 -2.17 -8.38
CA MET A 33 -2.85 -1.75 -7.55
C MET A 33 -3.24 -0.60 -6.62
N ILE A 34 -3.98 0.40 -7.11
CA ILE A 34 -4.50 1.49 -6.28
C ILE A 34 -5.45 0.93 -5.22
N ALA A 35 -6.38 0.05 -5.59
CA ALA A 35 -7.30 -0.59 -4.65
C ALA A 35 -6.55 -1.35 -3.54
N GLY A 36 -5.48 -2.08 -3.88
CA GLY A 36 -4.62 -2.77 -2.93
C GLY A 36 -3.88 -1.82 -1.99
N ILE A 37 -3.28 -0.75 -2.51
CA ILE A 37 -2.59 0.29 -1.70
C ILE A 37 -3.58 0.92 -0.70
N VAL A 38 -4.76 1.29 -1.18
CA VAL A 38 -5.81 1.89 -0.34
C VAL A 38 -6.27 0.89 0.72
N ALA A 39 -6.62 -0.34 0.35
CA ALA A 39 -7.04 -1.37 1.29
C ALA A 39 -5.97 -1.64 2.36
N TYR A 40 -4.70 -1.70 1.98
CA TYR A 40 -3.58 -1.94 2.89
C TYR A 40 -3.35 -0.79 3.89
N GLY A 41 -3.54 0.45 3.47
CA GLY A 41 -3.21 1.64 4.27
C GLY A 41 -4.42 2.40 4.82
N ARG A 42 -5.63 1.82 4.78
CA ARG A 42 -6.86 2.47 5.25
C ARG A 42 -6.79 2.80 6.76
N PRO A 43 -6.90 4.08 7.15
CA PRO A 43 -7.13 4.44 8.53
C PRO A 43 -8.64 4.32 8.83
N PHE A 44 -9.08 3.30 9.55
CA PHE A 44 -10.45 3.31 10.09
C PHE A 44 -10.50 3.84 11.52
N SER A 45 -10.84 5.12 11.64
CA SER A 45 -11.91 5.60 12.52
C SER A 45 -12.45 6.86 11.84
N GLY A 46 -13.77 6.97 11.63
CA GLY A 46 -14.43 8.10 10.97
C GLY A 46 -14.38 9.40 11.76
N ASN A 47 -13.19 9.80 12.20
CA ASN A 47 -12.85 10.98 12.95
C ASN A 47 -11.41 11.33 12.56
N GLU A 48 -11.24 12.17 11.55
CA GLU A 48 -9.93 12.74 11.19
C GLU A 48 -9.31 13.52 12.37
N ASP A 49 -10.13 13.94 13.34
CA ASP A 49 -9.73 14.65 14.56
C ASP A 49 -9.63 13.78 15.84
N HIS A 50 -9.77 12.44 15.78
CA HIS A 50 -9.67 11.64 17.01
C HIS A 50 -8.21 11.38 17.40
N PRO A 51 -7.83 11.55 18.68
CA PRO A 51 -6.47 11.31 19.17
C PRO A 51 -5.98 9.85 19.06
N THR A 52 -6.82 8.93 18.55
CA THR A 52 -6.50 7.51 18.36
C THR A 52 -6.44 7.07 16.90
N ALA A 53 -6.56 8.00 15.95
CA ALA A 53 -6.40 7.69 14.52
C ALA A 53 -4.92 7.43 14.23
N THR A 54 -4.49 6.17 14.26
CA THR A 54 -3.12 5.80 13.90
C THR A 54 -3.01 5.54 12.40
N PRO A 55 -2.11 6.24 11.69
CA PRO A 55 -1.91 6.10 10.24
C PRO A 55 -1.17 4.80 9.87
N THR A 56 -0.59 4.11 10.85
CA THR A 56 0.18 2.88 10.67
C THR A 56 -0.63 1.63 11.03
N PRO A 57 -0.58 0.57 10.20
CA PRO A 57 -1.16 -0.73 10.52
C PRO A 57 -0.62 -1.27 11.86
N PRO A 58 -1.48 -1.82 12.73
CA PRO A 58 -1.09 -2.27 14.06
C PRO A 58 -0.49 -3.69 14.06
N PHE A 59 0.35 -4.01 13.07
CA PHE A 59 1.06 -5.29 13.02
C PHE A 59 2.56 -5.08 13.29
N SER A 60 3.22 -6.13 13.79
CA SER A 60 4.60 -6.04 14.28
C SER A 60 5.59 -5.96 13.12
N ARG A 61 6.18 -4.78 12.92
CA ARG A 61 7.31 -4.57 12.00
C ARG A 61 8.54 -5.41 12.33
N ARG A 62 8.68 -5.88 13.58
CA ARG A 62 9.81 -6.71 14.04
C ARG A 62 9.85 -8.10 13.40
N ALA A 63 8.72 -8.57 12.89
CA ALA A 63 8.63 -9.86 12.22
C ALA A 63 8.98 -9.77 10.72
N LEU A 64 9.19 -8.56 10.20
CA LEU A 64 9.53 -8.34 8.79
C LEU A 64 11.04 -8.41 8.56
N THR A 65 11.44 -9.00 7.44
CA THR A 65 12.79 -8.88 6.90
C THR A 65 13.05 -7.45 6.40
N GLY A 66 14.32 -7.11 6.12
CA GLY A 66 14.65 -5.77 5.60
C GLY A 66 13.96 -5.44 4.27
N GLN A 67 13.76 -6.43 3.39
CA GLN A 67 13.06 -6.24 2.12
C GLN A 67 11.54 -6.07 2.32
N GLU A 68 10.94 -6.86 3.19
CA GLU A 68 9.52 -6.75 3.55
C GLU A 68 9.22 -5.42 4.24
N LEU A 69 10.12 -4.96 5.10
CA LEU A 69 10.02 -3.66 5.76
C LEU A 69 10.07 -2.52 4.75
N ALA A 70 10.97 -2.59 3.77
CA ALA A 70 11.05 -1.60 2.69
C ALA A 70 9.79 -1.60 1.82
N ALA A 71 9.21 -2.77 1.53
CA ALA A 71 7.96 -2.89 0.80
C ALA A 71 6.76 -2.35 1.61
N HIS A 72 6.73 -2.60 2.92
CA HIS A 72 5.75 -2.01 3.84
C HIS A 72 5.82 -0.49 3.86
N ASP A 73 7.01 0.07 4.08
CA ASP A 73 7.22 1.52 4.13
C ASP A 73 6.83 2.16 2.79
N ARG A 74 7.19 1.50 1.67
CA ARG A 74 6.79 1.95 0.33
C ARG A 74 5.28 1.95 0.14
N LEU A 75 4.56 0.94 0.62
CA LEU A 75 3.09 0.91 0.55
C LEU A 75 2.46 2.08 1.32
N LEU A 76 3.01 2.45 2.47
CA LEU A 76 2.54 3.60 3.25
C LEU A 76 2.81 4.92 2.52
N GLU A 77 3.99 5.08 1.91
CA GLU A 77 4.31 6.24 1.07
C GLU A 77 3.35 6.36 -0.12
N LEU A 78 3.16 5.28 -0.88
CA LEU A 78 2.27 5.24 -2.05
C LEU A 78 0.83 5.51 -1.66
N ARG A 79 0.39 5.06 -0.49
CA ARG A 79 -0.93 5.40 0.04
C ARG A 79 -1.04 6.89 0.30
N ASN A 80 -0.06 7.50 0.95
CA ASN A 80 -0.10 8.94 1.22
C ASN A 80 -0.15 9.74 -0.08
N LYS A 81 0.57 9.31 -1.12
CA LYS A 81 0.45 9.89 -2.46
C LYS A 81 -0.94 9.67 -3.07
N ALA A 82 -1.44 8.44 -3.07
CA ALA A 82 -2.74 8.11 -3.65
C ALA A 82 -3.89 8.89 -3.00
N VAL A 83 -3.83 9.09 -1.67
CA VAL A 83 -4.80 9.91 -0.93
C VAL A 83 -4.61 11.40 -1.25
N ALA A 84 -3.37 11.92 -1.19
CA ALA A 84 -3.10 13.32 -1.50
C ALA A 84 -3.51 13.72 -2.92
N HIS A 85 -3.36 12.83 -3.90
CA HIS A 85 -3.79 13.06 -5.29
C HIS A 85 -5.29 12.83 -5.53
N SER A 86 -6.02 12.26 -4.57
CA SER A 86 -7.49 12.22 -4.60
C SER A 86 -8.12 13.53 -4.14
N ASP A 87 -7.40 14.31 -3.33
CA ASP A 87 -7.77 15.70 -3.02
C ASP A 87 -7.39 16.59 -4.20
N MET A 88 -8.41 17.19 -4.84
CA MET A 88 -8.23 18.06 -6.01
C MET A 88 -7.25 19.23 -5.81
N GLU A 89 -6.89 19.57 -4.57
CA GLU A 89 -5.97 20.65 -4.23
C GLU A 89 -4.49 20.36 -4.59
N TYR A 90 -4.10 19.10 -4.80
CA TYR A 90 -2.69 18.72 -5.06
C TYR A 90 -2.37 18.35 -6.51
N ASN A 91 -3.35 18.29 -7.40
CA ASN A 91 -3.08 18.20 -8.84
C ASN A 91 -2.79 19.61 -9.36
N GLN A 92 -1.54 20.07 -9.19
CA GLN A 92 -1.07 21.27 -9.88
C GLN A 92 -1.13 20.99 -11.39
N VAL A 93 -2.13 21.58 -12.01
CA VAL A 93 -2.28 21.60 -13.45
C VAL A 93 -1.26 22.61 -13.98
N GLU A 94 -0.16 22.13 -14.54
CA GLU A 94 0.81 23.02 -15.19
C GLU A 94 0.30 23.42 -16.58
N SER A 95 0.37 24.71 -16.89
CA SER A 95 0.07 25.21 -18.23
C SER A 95 1.20 24.81 -19.18
N ALA A 96 0.98 23.76 -19.95
CA ALA A 96 1.91 23.24 -20.93
C ALA A 96 1.78 24.03 -22.25
N ALA A 97 2.31 25.25 -22.25
CA ALA A 97 2.50 26.12 -23.42
C ALA A 97 1.24 26.64 -24.14
N PHE A 98 1.45 27.77 -24.85
CA PHE A 98 0.46 28.51 -25.62
C PHE A 98 0.59 28.08 -27.08
N ALA A 99 -0.43 27.43 -27.64
CA ALA A 99 -0.49 27.08 -29.06
C ALA A 99 -1.67 27.80 -29.71
N ASP A 100 -1.33 28.78 -30.56
CA ASP A 100 -2.16 29.60 -31.46
C ASP A 100 -3.39 30.32 -30.84
N ASN A 101 -4.29 29.66 -30.10
CA ASN A 101 -5.47 30.26 -29.45
C ASN A 101 -6.01 29.46 -28.24
N GLY A 102 -5.24 28.51 -27.68
CA GLY A 102 -5.71 27.64 -26.59
C GLY A 102 -4.68 27.45 -25.49
N PHE A 103 -5.17 27.27 -24.25
CA PHE A 103 -4.37 26.79 -23.13
C PHE A 103 -4.36 25.27 -23.14
N VAL A 104 -3.18 24.66 -23.22
CA VAL A 104 -3.01 23.22 -22.98
C VAL A 104 -2.55 23.05 -21.53
N PHE A 105 -3.27 22.20 -20.81
CA PHE A 105 -3.02 21.89 -19.41
C PHE A 105 -2.55 20.44 -19.34
N SER A 106 -1.40 20.20 -18.72
CA SER A 106 -0.88 18.85 -18.48
C SER A 106 -0.71 18.64 -16.99
N ALA A 107 -1.45 17.68 -16.42
CA ALA A 107 -1.21 17.22 -15.07
C ALA A 107 -0.31 15.98 -15.15
N ALA A 108 0.77 15.96 -14.35
CA ALA A 108 1.54 14.74 -14.14
C ALA A 108 0.66 13.74 -13.38
N GLN A 109 0.02 12.82 -14.10
CA GLN A 109 -0.82 11.80 -13.48
C GLN A 109 0.07 10.86 -12.66
N TYR A 110 -0.20 10.79 -11.35
CA TYR A 110 0.38 9.78 -10.47
C TYR A 110 0.08 8.38 -11.03
N ASP A 111 1.14 7.61 -11.32
CA ASP A 111 1.03 6.24 -11.83
C ASP A 111 1.79 5.27 -10.90
N PRO A 112 1.08 4.54 -10.01
CA PRO A 112 1.72 3.65 -9.07
C PRO A 112 2.41 2.46 -9.75
N LEU A 113 1.93 2.01 -10.91
CA LEU A 113 2.59 0.92 -11.66
C LEU A 113 3.98 1.34 -12.13
N ARG A 114 4.14 2.60 -12.56
CA ARG A 114 5.44 3.14 -12.97
C ARG A 114 6.33 3.47 -11.78
N GLU A 115 5.76 3.98 -10.70
CA GLU A 115 6.52 4.39 -9.50
C GLU A 115 6.97 3.23 -8.62
N ALA A 116 6.31 2.07 -8.68
CA ALA A 116 6.57 0.95 -7.78
C ALA A 116 6.05 -0.39 -8.32
N ASN A 117 6.60 -0.86 -9.44
CA ASN A 117 6.29 -2.20 -9.96
C ASN A 117 6.88 -3.32 -9.06
N ARG A 118 6.24 -3.53 -7.91
CA ARG A 118 6.62 -4.48 -6.85
C ARG A 118 5.40 -5.23 -6.33
N LEU A 119 4.50 -5.56 -7.25
CA LEU A 119 3.22 -6.20 -6.94
C LEU A 119 3.38 -7.53 -6.18
N PRO A 120 4.36 -8.42 -6.49
CA PRO A 120 4.57 -9.64 -5.71
C PRO A 120 5.00 -9.34 -4.27
N GLU A 121 5.89 -8.36 -4.06
CA GLU A 121 6.35 -7.96 -2.75
C GLU A 121 5.22 -7.31 -1.93
N PHE A 122 4.36 -6.53 -2.57
CA PHE A 122 3.18 -5.94 -1.93
C PHE A 122 2.16 -7.00 -1.52
N ALA A 123 1.89 -7.99 -2.38
CA ALA A 123 1.04 -9.12 -2.04
C ALA A 123 1.60 -9.91 -0.84
N LEU A 124 2.92 -10.16 -0.81
CA LEU A 124 3.58 -10.85 0.29
C LEU A 124 3.41 -10.08 1.61
N VAL A 125 3.66 -8.77 1.61
CA VAL A 125 3.52 -7.93 2.81
C VAL A 125 2.06 -7.86 3.29
N ALA A 126 1.09 -7.81 2.37
CA ALA A 126 -0.33 -7.88 2.71
C ALA A 126 -0.70 -9.23 3.36
N ARG A 127 -0.19 -10.34 2.84
CA ARG A 127 -0.35 -11.67 3.44
C ARG A 127 0.25 -11.74 4.84
N LEU A 128 1.48 -11.23 5.03
CA LEU A 128 2.12 -11.23 6.35
C LEU A 128 1.33 -10.42 7.37
N ALA A 129 0.75 -9.28 6.97
CA ALA A 129 -0.14 -8.50 7.81
C ALA A 129 -1.40 -9.30 8.16
N LYS A 130 -2.03 -9.94 7.15
CA LYS A 130 -3.21 -10.81 7.32
C LYS A 130 -2.94 -11.93 8.33
N ASP A 131 -1.84 -12.65 8.18
CA ASP A 131 -1.46 -13.77 9.05
C ASP A 131 -1.22 -13.29 10.50
N GLN A 132 -0.58 -12.13 10.68
CA GLN A 132 -0.41 -11.53 12.00
C GLN A 132 -1.74 -11.13 12.65
N PHE A 133 -2.75 -10.72 11.87
CA PHE A 133 -4.09 -10.46 12.39
C PHE A 133 -4.85 -11.75 12.72
N ALA A 134 -4.72 -12.79 11.89
CA ALA A 134 -5.37 -14.08 12.07
C ALA A 134 -4.86 -14.81 13.32
N HIS A 135 -3.54 -14.81 13.51
CA HIS A 135 -2.88 -15.55 14.60
C HIS A 135 -2.70 -14.72 15.87
N GLY A 136 -3.15 -13.46 15.86
CA GLY A 136 -3.07 -12.57 17.00
C GLY A 136 -1.63 -12.16 17.29
N ALA A 137 -1.22 -11.02 16.73
CA ALA A 137 0.01 -10.30 17.08
C ALA A 137 0.12 -9.90 18.58
N PHE A 138 -0.79 -10.34 19.45
CA PHE A 138 -0.74 -10.13 20.91
C PHE A 138 -0.12 -11.28 21.71
N ARG A 139 0.31 -12.42 21.13
CA ARG A 139 0.90 -13.51 21.94
C ARG A 139 2.17 -14.21 21.46
N GLU A 140 2.64 -14.10 20.22
CA GLU A 140 3.72 -14.99 19.74
C GLU A 140 5.11 -14.37 19.54
N SER A 141 5.39 -13.20 20.11
CA SER A 141 6.73 -12.60 20.07
C SER A 141 7.79 -13.27 20.96
N ARG A 142 7.50 -14.43 21.59
CA ARG A 142 8.48 -15.18 22.41
C ARG A 142 8.95 -16.53 21.87
N ASN A 143 8.25 -17.17 20.94
CA ASN A 143 8.58 -18.55 20.56
C ASN A 143 9.38 -18.70 19.25
N VAL A 144 9.31 -17.74 18.34
CA VAL A 144 10.03 -17.85 17.04
C VAL A 144 11.50 -17.46 17.18
N ALA A 145 11.83 -16.46 18.00
CA ALA A 145 13.22 -16.05 18.26
C ALA A 145 14.04 -17.10 19.05
N ALA A 146 13.38 -18.01 19.77
CA ALA A 146 14.03 -19.10 20.50
C ALA A 146 14.48 -20.25 19.59
N ARG A 147 13.93 -20.36 18.37
CA ARG A 147 14.25 -21.45 17.42
C ARG A 147 15.45 -21.17 16.52
N PHE A 148 15.99 -19.94 16.54
CA PHE A 148 17.11 -19.53 15.68
C PHE A 148 18.35 -19.09 16.47
N ARG A 149 18.45 -19.39 17.77
CA ARG A 149 19.74 -19.29 18.47
C ARG A 149 20.57 -20.53 18.14
N PRO A 150 21.78 -20.40 17.56
CA PRO A 150 22.71 -21.52 17.53
C PRO A 150 23.04 -21.94 18.96
N ALA A 151 23.00 -23.24 19.22
CA ALA A 151 23.44 -23.79 20.49
C ALA A 151 24.97 -23.81 20.51
N GLY A 152 25.57 -22.96 21.35
CA GLY A 152 26.99 -23.02 21.71
C GLY A 152 27.92 -22.48 20.64
#